data_AF-A0A0J6XZU6-F1
#
_entry.id   AF-A0A0J6XZU6-F1
#
_cell.length_a   1.000
_cell.length_b   1.000
_cell.length_c   1.000
_cell.angle_alpha   90.00
_cell.angle_beta   90.00
_cell.angle_gamma   90.00
#
_symmetry.space_group_name_H-M   'P 1'
#
loop_
_entity.id
_entity.type
_entity.pdbx_description
1 polymer ?
#
loop_
_entity_poly.entity_id
_entity_poly.type
_entity_poly.pdbx_seq_one_letter_code
_entity_poly.pdbx_strand_id
1 'polypeptide(L)'
;GGGSGSTPGGAGTPGGGGSGGGDAVPSYFVGSWNYAAQFNIDQPVTVTIARSGAVRLISDSNMGHCENIAKVVSVASGGSRINIGSAAVDKSKSNSQFCGVLDASFFTKSEPSGIQHNVGPSHGEGYYYQRS
;
A
#
# COMPACT_ATOMS: atom_id res chain seq x y z
N GLY A 1 15.12 -9.18 64.53
CA GLY A 1 14.57 -9.81 63.33
C GLY A 1 14.35 -8.70 62.33
N GLY A 2 14.87 -8.73 61.10
CA GLY A 2 14.76 -9.80 60.09
C GLY A 2 13.42 -9.60 59.37
N GLY A 3 13.30 -9.35 58.06
CA GLY A 3 14.26 -9.33 56.97
C GLY A 3 13.63 -8.69 55.72
N SER A 4 14.46 -8.57 54.68
CA SER A 4 14.21 -7.96 53.37
C SER A 4 13.23 -8.73 52.46
N GLY A 5 12.60 -7.99 51.54
CA GLY A 5 12.43 -8.39 50.14
C GLY A 5 11.17 -9.18 49.74
N SER A 6 10.50 -8.72 48.69
CA SER A 6 10.17 -9.47 47.44
C SER A 6 8.79 -9.13 46.89
N THR A 7 8.78 -8.47 45.73
CA THR A 7 7.67 -8.42 44.76
C THR A 7 7.35 -9.85 44.27
N PRO A 8 6.07 -10.23 44.12
CA PRO A 8 5.72 -11.40 43.32
C PRO A 8 5.58 -11.00 41.85
N GLY A 9 6.45 -11.55 41.00
CA GLY A 9 6.31 -11.53 39.55
C GLY A 9 5.39 -12.66 39.05
N GLY A 10 4.63 -12.32 37.99
CA GLY A 10 4.42 -13.07 36.74
C GLY A 10 4.06 -14.57 36.73
N ALA A 11 2.89 -14.87 36.15
CA ALA A 11 2.63 -15.91 35.14
C ALA A 11 1.22 -15.61 34.57
N GLY A 12 0.95 -15.43 33.27
CA GLY A 12 1.54 -16.02 32.08
C GLY A 12 0.48 -16.89 31.40
N THR A 13 -0.30 -16.33 30.47
CA THR A 13 -0.82 -17.10 29.31
C THR A 13 -0.93 -16.17 28.11
N PRO A 14 -0.20 -16.47 27.01
CA PRO A 14 -0.24 -15.72 25.77
C PRO A 14 -1.32 -16.31 24.84
N GLY A 15 -2.29 -15.49 24.43
CA GLY A 15 -3.00 -15.70 23.16
C GLY A 15 -2.50 -14.60 22.22
N GLY A 16 -1.80 -14.83 21.12
CA GLY A 16 -1.81 -15.99 20.24
C GLY A 16 -2.36 -15.56 18.88
N GLY A 17 -1.49 -15.01 18.03
CA GLY A 17 -1.69 -14.95 16.57
C GLY A 17 -1.89 -13.56 15.96
N GLY A 18 -0.81 -12.97 15.43
CA GLY A 18 -0.91 -11.84 14.50
C GLY A 18 0.32 -10.95 14.42
N SER A 19 1.47 -11.49 14.00
CA SER A 19 2.64 -10.69 13.65
C SER A 19 2.34 -9.75 12.48
N GLY A 20 2.73 -8.48 12.63
CA GLY A 20 2.79 -7.50 11.55
C GLY A 20 2.88 -6.10 12.13
N GLY A 21 4.11 -5.61 12.38
CA GLY A 21 4.36 -4.23 12.78
C GLY A 21 3.80 -3.29 11.72
N GLY A 22 2.60 -2.79 11.95
CA GLY A 22 1.97 -1.76 11.15
C GLY A 22 2.52 -0.42 11.60
N ASP A 23 3.63 0.02 11.01
CA ASP A 23 3.84 1.46 10.94
C ASP A 23 2.59 2.03 10.29
N ALA A 24 1.86 2.86 11.05
CA ALA A 24 0.65 3.49 10.56
C ALA A 24 0.96 4.16 9.22
N VAL A 25 0.13 3.90 8.20
CA VAL A 25 0.34 4.49 6.87
C VAL A 25 0.51 6.01 7.04
N PRO A 26 1.64 6.60 6.58
CA PRO A 26 1.84 8.03 6.76
C PRO A 26 0.69 8.80 6.12
N SER A 27 0.14 9.75 6.87
CA SER A 27 -1.08 10.49 6.50
C SER A 27 -1.00 11.14 5.12
N TYR A 28 0.21 11.50 4.68
CA TYR A 28 0.47 12.02 3.34
C TYR A 28 -0.07 11.10 2.24
N PHE A 29 0.13 9.78 2.35
CA PHE A 29 -0.28 8.81 1.33
C PHE A 29 -1.79 8.52 1.37
N VAL A 30 -2.45 8.77 2.50
CA VAL A 30 -3.84 8.39 2.70
C VAL A 30 -4.76 9.25 1.84
N GLY A 31 -5.60 8.60 1.04
CA GLY A 31 -6.55 9.27 0.17
C GLY A 31 -6.68 8.58 -1.19
N SER A 32 -7.23 9.33 -2.14
CA SER A 32 -7.36 8.95 -3.54
C SER A 32 -6.41 9.77 -4.39
N TRP A 33 -5.81 9.12 -5.39
CA TRP A 33 -4.82 9.67 -6.29
C TRP A 33 -5.17 9.30 -7.72
N ASN A 34 -5.02 10.22 -8.65
CA ASN A 34 -5.24 10.00 -10.07
C ASN A 34 -3.94 10.14 -10.85
N TYR A 35 -3.77 9.28 -11.85
CA TYR A 35 -2.64 9.33 -12.76
C TYR A 35 -2.59 10.69 -13.46
N ALA A 36 -1.44 11.35 -13.41
CA ALA A 36 -1.35 12.76 -13.76
C ALA A 36 -0.89 13.03 -15.20
N ALA A 37 -0.34 12.04 -15.91
CA ALA A 37 0.07 12.22 -17.30
C ALA A 37 -1.10 12.02 -18.26
N GLN A 38 -1.05 12.71 -19.40
CA GLN A 38 -2.11 12.67 -20.42
C GLN A 38 -2.26 11.29 -21.09
N PHE A 39 -1.17 10.53 -21.16
CA PHE A 39 -1.14 9.21 -21.77
C PHE A 39 -0.86 8.16 -20.70
N ASN A 40 -1.84 7.31 -20.44
CA ASN A 40 -1.71 6.18 -19.52
C ASN A 40 -1.60 4.89 -20.33
N ILE A 41 -0.44 4.23 -20.26
CA ILE A 41 -0.22 2.92 -20.88
C ILE A 41 -0.24 1.88 -19.76
N ASP A 42 -1.38 1.21 -19.64
CA ASP A 42 -1.61 0.06 -18.76
C ASP A 42 -1.32 0.30 -17.26
N GLN A 43 -1.39 1.54 -16.79
CA GLN A 43 -1.30 1.85 -15.37
C GLN A 43 -2.66 2.08 -14.74
N PRO A 44 -2.78 1.87 -13.41
CA PRO A 44 -3.94 2.31 -12.68
C PRO A 44 -4.23 3.79 -12.94
N VAL A 45 -5.45 4.11 -13.36
CA VAL A 45 -5.92 5.50 -13.47
C VAL A 45 -6.17 6.11 -12.10
N THR A 46 -6.56 5.27 -11.13
CA THR A 46 -6.87 5.69 -9.76
C THR A 46 -6.21 4.76 -8.75
N VAL A 47 -5.63 5.35 -7.70
CA VAL A 47 -5.04 4.65 -6.56
C VAL A 47 -5.69 5.15 -5.29
N THR A 48 -6.20 4.24 -4.46
CA THR A 48 -6.72 4.57 -3.13
C THR A 48 -5.89 3.89 -2.05
N ILE A 49 -5.49 4.66 -1.04
CA ILE A 49 -4.70 4.16 0.09
C ILE A 49 -5.44 4.51 1.39
N ALA A 50 -5.84 3.48 2.13
CA ALA A 50 -6.53 3.62 3.40
C ALA A 50 -5.56 3.70 4.59
N ARG A 51 -5.99 4.33 5.70
CA ARG A 51 -5.23 4.33 6.97
C ARG A 51 -4.94 2.93 7.50
N SER A 52 -5.80 1.96 7.17
CA SER A 52 -5.64 0.54 7.53
C SER A 52 -4.54 -0.18 6.75
N GLY A 53 -3.92 0.46 5.76
CA GLY A 53 -2.95 -0.17 4.87
C GLY A 53 -3.57 -0.88 3.67
N ALA A 54 -4.90 -0.89 3.52
CA ALA A 54 -5.53 -1.39 2.29
C ALA A 54 -5.22 -0.45 1.11
N VAL A 55 -4.81 -1.03 -0.02
CA VAL A 55 -4.51 -0.31 -1.26
C VAL A 55 -5.36 -0.87 -2.39
N ARG A 56 -5.97 0.02 -3.16
CA ARG A 56 -6.74 -0.31 -4.36
C ARG A 56 -6.12 0.40 -5.56
N LEU A 57 -5.90 -0.35 -6.63
CA LEU A 57 -5.36 0.10 -7.91
C LEU A 57 -6.44 -0.16 -8.95
N ILE A 58 -6.95 0.88 -9.58
CA ILE A 58 -8.06 0.81 -10.52
C ILE A 58 -7.54 1.20 -11.90
N SER A 59 -7.71 0.31 -12.88
CA SER A 59 -7.37 0.55 -14.27
C SER A 59 -8.64 0.51 -15.11
N ASP A 60 -8.83 1.54 -15.93
CA ASP A 60 -9.89 1.62 -16.92
C ASP A 60 -9.25 1.73 -18.30
N SER A 61 -9.55 0.78 -19.18
CA SER A 61 -9.06 0.78 -20.56
C SER A 61 -10.15 0.36 -21.52
N ASN A 62 -9.86 0.45 -22.82
CA ASN A 62 -10.74 -0.09 -23.87
C ASN A 62 -10.97 -1.61 -23.73
N MET A 63 -10.10 -2.30 -22.99
CA MET A 63 -10.20 -3.74 -22.74
C MET A 63 -11.03 -4.07 -21.48
N GLY A 64 -11.48 -3.04 -20.75
CA GLY A 64 -12.37 -3.15 -19.59
C GLY A 64 -11.81 -2.52 -18.33
N HIS A 65 -12.48 -2.82 -17.22
CA HIS A 65 -12.21 -2.32 -15.88
C HIS A 65 -11.57 -3.42 -15.02
N CYS A 66 -10.46 -3.08 -14.39
CA CYS A 66 -9.74 -3.94 -13.46
C CYS A 66 -9.54 -3.22 -12.13
N GLU A 67 -9.91 -3.88 -11.04
CA GLU A 67 -9.54 -3.45 -9.70
C GLU A 67 -8.61 -4.47 -9.07
N ASN A 68 -7.44 -4.02 -8.66
CA ASN A 68 -6.46 -4.81 -7.93
C ASN A 68 -6.36 -4.33 -6.47
N ILE A 69 -6.26 -5.29 -5.55
CA ILE A 69 -6.20 -5.05 -4.11
C ILE A 69 -4.85 -5.52 -3.59
N ALA A 70 -4.15 -4.61 -2.92
CA ALA A 70 -2.90 -4.87 -2.23
C ALA A 70 -2.99 -4.39 -0.77
N LYS A 71 -1.90 -4.62 -0.03
CA LYS A 71 -1.70 -4.05 1.31
C LYS A 71 -0.34 -3.39 1.40
N VAL A 72 -0.26 -2.32 2.17
CA VAL A 72 1.01 -1.78 2.66
C VAL A 72 1.65 -2.83 3.55
N VAL A 73 2.89 -3.20 3.23
CA VAL A 73 3.66 -4.23 3.94
C VAL A 73 4.79 -3.64 4.77
N SER A 74 5.25 -2.43 4.45
CA SER A 74 6.22 -1.70 5.26
C SER A 74 6.26 -0.21 4.90
N VAL A 75 6.72 0.60 5.85
CA VAL A 75 7.05 2.01 5.67
C VAL A 75 8.57 2.16 5.69
N ALA A 76 9.12 3.02 4.83
CA ALA A 76 10.57 3.20 4.70
C ALA A 76 10.93 4.70 4.57
N SER A 77 12.22 4.98 4.58
CA SER A 77 12.79 6.31 4.31
C SER A 77 12.20 7.41 5.22
N GLY A 78 12.00 7.11 6.51
CA GLY A 78 11.42 8.07 7.46
C GLY A 78 9.97 8.45 7.16
N GLY A 79 9.21 7.56 6.50
CA GLY A 79 7.80 7.82 6.15
C GLY A 79 7.61 8.54 4.82
N SER A 80 8.66 8.69 4.01
CA SER A 80 8.56 9.19 2.64
C SER A 80 8.32 8.08 1.60
N ARG A 81 8.31 6.81 2.02
CA ARG A 81 8.03 5.65 1.17
C ARG A 81 7.11 4.65 1.87
N ILE A 82 6.17 4.09 1.12
CA ILE A 82 5.40 2.89 1.51
C ILE A 82 5.65 1.78 0.49
N ASN A 83 5.87 0.56 0.96
CA ASN A 83 5.95 -0.63 0.10
C ASN A 83 4.62 -1.37 0.16
N ILE A 84 4.16 -1.83 -0.99
CA ILE A 84 2.95 -2.65 -1.10
C ILE A 84 3.31 -4.05 -1.60
N GLY A 85 2.58 -5.04 -1.11
CA GLY A 85 2.67 -6.40 -1.65
C GLY A 85 2.12 -6.50 -3.07
N SER A 86 2.13 -7.71 -3.63
CA SER A 86 1.45 -7.99 -4.89
C SER A 86 -0.04 -7.65 -4.79
N ALA A 87 -0.61 -7.20 -5.90
CA ALA A 87 -2.00 -6.74 -5.97
C ALA A 87 -2.87 -7.77 -6.69
N ALA A 88 -3.73 -8.46 -5.94
CA ALA A 88 -4.63 -9.47 -6.48
C ALA A 88 -5.86 -8.83 -7.14
N VAL A 89 -6.37 -9.43 -8.21
CA VAL A 89 -7.57 -8.95 -8.90
C VAL A 89 -8.81 -9.16 -8.01
N ASP A 90 -9.57 -8.09 -7.76
CA ASP A 90 -10.92 -8.16 -7.22
C ASP A 90 -11.89 -8.54 -8.35
N LYS A 91 -12.10 -9.84 -8.52
CA LYS A 91 -12.98 -10.38 -9.56
C LYS A 91 -14.44 -9.95 -9.43
N SER A 92 -14.87 -9.55 -8.22
CA SER A 92 -16.25 -9.08 -8.01
C SER A 92 -16.48 -7.68 -8.56
N LYS A 93 -15.40 -6.94 -8.77
CA LYS A 93 -15.42 -5.56 -9.26
C LYS A 93 -14.65 -5.37 -10.56
N SER A 94 -14.20 -6.45 -11.19
CA SER A 94 -13.50 -6.41 -12.48
C SER A 94 -14.36 -7.05 -13.56
N ASN A 95 -14.38 -6.48 -14.76
CA ASN A 95 -15.18 -6.98 -15.89
C ASN A 95 -14.33 -7.44 -17.09
N SER A 96 -13.00 -7.33 -17.00
CA SER A 96 -12.09 -7.76 -18.04
C SER A 96 -11.45 -9.11 -17.71
N GLN A 97 -11.34 -9.97 -18.73
CA GLN A 97 -10.56 -11.22 -18.65
C GLN A 97 -9.05 -10.99 -18.63
N PHE A 98 -8.60 -9.76 -18.95
CA PHE A 98 -7.19 -9.38 -19.03
C PHE A 98 -6.66 -8.81 -17.71
N CYS A 99 -7.48 -8.75 -16.66
CA CYS A 99 -7.00 -8.34 -15.34
C CYS A 99 -5.97 -9.34 -14.80
N GLY A 100 -4.75 -8.87 -14.63
CA GLY A 100 -3.63 -9.65 -14.08
C GLY A 100 -3.35 -9.31 -12.63
N VAL A 101 -2.67 -10.21 -11.92
CA VAL A 101 -2.03 -9.88 -10.64
C VAL A 101 -0.87 -8.92 -10.94
N LEU A 102 -0.75 -7.85 -10.14
CA LEU A 102 0.37 -6.92 -10.25
C LEU A 102 1.45 -7.29 -9.23
N ASP A 103 2.70 -7.14 -9.64
CA ASP A 103 3.84 -7.40 -8.77
C ASP A 103 3.90 -6.43 -7.59
N ALA A 104 4.66 -6.83 -6.56
CA ALA A 104 4.95 -5.96 -5.43
C ALA A 104 5.66 -4.69 -5.91
N SER A 105 5.30 -3.56 -5.32
CA SER A 105 5.73 -2.24 -5.78
C SER A 105 5.78 -1.25 -4.61
N PHE A 106 6.12 0.01 -4.85
CA PHE A 106 6.18 1.01 -3.79
C PHE A 106 5.75 2.39 -4.25
N PHE A 107 5.30 3.20 -3.30
CA PHE A 107 5.01 4.62 -3.50
C PHE A 107 5.99 5.47 -2.71
N THR A 108 6.48 6.55 -3.32
CA THR A 108 7.22 7.61 -2.64
C THR A 108 6.45 8.91 -2.68
N LYS A 109 6.71 9.79 -1.71
CA LYS A 109 6.30 11.19 -1.82
C LYS A 109 6.96 11.81 -3.04
N SER A 110 6.21 12.65 -3.76
CA SER A 110 6.74 13.46 -4.84
C SER A 110 6.49 14.93 -4.52
N GLU A 111 7.54 15.74 -4.64
CA GLU A 111 7.47 17.18 -4.38
C GLU A 111 7.18 17.95 -5.68
N PRO A 112 6.43 19.07 -5.63
CA PRO A 112 5.86 19.73 -4.44
C PRO A 112 4.57 19.07 -3.91
N SER A 113 3.94 18.18 -4.68
CA SER A 113 2.77 17.41 -4.26
C SER A 113 2.65 16.15 -5.10
N GLY A 114 2.02 15.10 -4.58
CA GLY A 114 1.76 13.87 -5.32
C GLY A 114 2.52 12.66 -4.79
N ILE A 115 2.29 11.52 -5.42
CA ILE A 115 3.01 10.28 -5.14
C ILE A 115 3.59 9.71 -6.42
N GLN A 116 4.77 9.11 -6.32
CA GLN A 116 5.39 8.37 -7.40
C GLN A 116 5.22 6.88 -7.15
N HIS A 117 4.60 6.15 -8.08
CA HIS A 117 4.43 4.70 -8.03
C HIS A 117 5.52 4.01 -8.84
N ASN A 118 6.36 3.24 -8.17
CA ASN A 118 7.46 2.52 -8.78
C ASN A 118 7.14 1.02 -8.81
N VAL A 119 6.96 0.47 -10.01
CA VAL A 119 6.61 -0.94 -10.23
C VAL A 119 7.79 -1.80 -10.71
N GLY A 120 9.00 -1.23 -10.70
CA GLY A 120 10.24 -1.94 -11.00
C GLY A 120 11.16 -1.19 -11.98
N PRO A 121 12.41 -1.66 -12.15
CA PRO A 121 13.43 -0.96 -12.94
C PRO A 121 13.07 -0.76 -14.42
N SER A 122 12.20 -1.60 -14.97
CA SER A 122 11.73 -1.50 -16.37
C SER A 122 10.83 -0.28 -16.64
N HIS A 123 10.38 0.43 -15.60
CA HIS A 123 9.39 1.50 -15.71
C HIS A 123 9.99 2.90 -15.47
N GLY A 124 11.32 3.03 -15.56
CA GLY A 124 12.04 4.29 -15.39
C GLY A 124 11.81 4.92 -14.02
N GLU A 125 11.43 6.20 -14.00
CA GLU A 125 11.12 6.97 -12.79
C GLU A 125 9.77 6.57 -12.14
N GLY A 126 9.05 5.61 -12.71
CA GLY A 126 7.71 5.21 -12.28
C GLY A 126 6.61 6.14 -12.76
N TYR A 127 5.48 6.13 -12.05
CA TYR A 127 4.24 6.77 -12.47
C TYR A 127 3.79 7.82 -11.46
N TYR A 128 3.57 9.04 -11.93
CA TYR A 128 3.20 10.17 -11.07
C TYR A 128 1.68 10.27 -10.92
N TYR A 129 1.22 10.43 -9.68
CA TYR A 129 -0.18 10.62 -9.34
C TYR A 129 -0.38 11.90 -8.52
N GLN A 130 -1.44 12.61 -8.85
CA GLN A 130 -1.91 13.78 -8.13
C GLN A 130 -3.11 13.44 -7.26
N ARG A 131 -3.35 14.27 -6.25
CA ARG A 131 -4.50 14.08 -5.37
C ARG A 131 -5.79 14.28 -6.17
N SER A 132 -6.74 13.37 -6.01
CA SER A 132 -8.07 13.48 -6.61
C SER A 132 -8.92 14.56 -5.94
#